data_AF-A0AAJ2FZ99-F1
#
_entry.id   AF-A0AAJ2FZ99-F1
#
_cell.length_a   1.000
_cell.length_b   1.000
_cell.length_c   1.000
_cell.angle_alpha   90.00
_cell.angle_beta   90.00
_cell.angle_gamma   90.00
#
_symmetry.space_group_name_H-M   'P 1'
#
loop_
_entity.id
_entity.type
_entity.pdbx_description
1 polymer ?
#
loop_
_entity_poly.entity_id
_entity_poly.type
_entity_poly.pdbx_seq_one_letter_code
_entity_poly.pdbx_strand_id
1 'polypeptide(L)'
;MAEDYELPVWGIRPNWADPVLETLEWRTDVLSSGTGAEQRIAYRMAPRRLVEARFNPFENERTFADLALHRLGRNEWMMPLFFDAAKLAVNAALGATRLDFSTAYHEFSAGGMAYLVGPDCFSGEAVRIEAVDDNGIDLTTPLVAGWAAGMTIHPLRRGRFETPNGRLLTSRVAELRARFEIIQGNDLSAEGDWATLSGGIPVLTAKSEWSEPIDFDLSWLSEEFDSETGLKYVIDDAGRAFRQQRHAFVLQGAQEQFEFRQLLYRLRGQQQPIWVPTGGDDLNVAVPKAAGVTQIDVQQVGFAYVGGPADGRNRLHMPNGQIVLIDSAATIANARERLTLAAPTTAPLPIDTRLSFIEACRLAGDSVEIEHLGDTEGVARSTLAFTAFANRRSATTAAQPIPEATKNSIQCGNPGFAGLSWQLPCLSGGSVCACADPAPQTYGAGGIEGVSYTLNLRVRAVVETSAYSGGTPHGSSGRVIKNATGHAPGAHNVYVLHVSDPPASYYLNNGDGGEYVTAIDYEVDIPINGGATVTLAANSEGGTQIANIGAVVVANDDPAYPITVSQPYNGQFMQIDGEAPA
;
A
#
# COMPACT_ATOMS: atom_id res chain seq x y z
N MET A 1 -18.23 15.40 -12.96
CA MET A 1 -18.73 15.08 -11.59
C MET A 1 -18.78 16.39 -10.84
N ALA A 2 -19.71 16.59 -9.89
CA ALA A 2 -19.66 17.77 -9.03
C ALA A 2 -18.33 17.77 -8.26
N GLU A 3 -17.72 18.95 -8.16
CA GLU A 3 -16.55 19.17 -7.32
C GLU A 3 -16.96 19.15 -5.84
N ASP A 4 -16.05 18.78 -4.94
CA ASP A 4 -16.39 18.56 -3.52
C ASP A 4 -16.96 19.82 -2.83
N TYR A 5 -16.54 21.01 -3.25
CA TYR A 5 -17.04 22.29 -2.73
C TYR A 5 -18.47 22.64 -3.20
N GLU A 6 -19.01 21.93 -4.20
CA GLU A 6 -20.38 22.13 -4.70
C GLU A 6 -21.39 21.22 -3.99
N LEU A 7 -20.91 20.25 -3.23
CA LEU A 7 -21.73 19.26 -2.55
C LEU A 7 -22.32 19.81 -1.25
N PRO A 8 -23.56 19.43 -0.90
CA PRO A 8 -24.16 19.81 0.37
C PRO A 8 -23.42 19.16 1.55
N VAL A 9 -23.28 19.91 2.64
CA VAL A 9 -22.59 19.46 3.86
C VAL A 9 -23.62 19.02 4.90
N TRP A 10 -23.40 17.87 5.53
CA TRP A 10 -24.22 17.42 6.65
C TRP A 10 -23.74 18.03 7.96
N GLY A 11 -24.29 19.19 8.32
CA GLY A 11 -23.90 19.95 9.52
C GLY A 11 -24.56 19.52 10.83
N ILE A 12 -25.48 18.55 10.82
CA ILE A 12 -26.18 18.12 12.05
C ILE A 12 -25.25 17.23 12.87
N ARG A 13 -24.98 17.62 14.11
CA ARG A 13 -24.06 16.92 15.01
C ARG A 13 -24.63 15.60 15.54
N PRO A 14 -23.80 14.57 15.72
CA PRO A 14 -24.23 13.31 16.30
C PRO A 14 -24.55 13.48 17.79
N ASN A 15 -25.47 12.66 18.28
CA ASN A 15 -25.76 12.52 19.70
C ASN A 15 -24.87 11.43 20.32
N TRP A 16 -23.81 11.89 20.99
CA TRP A 16 -22.80 11.10 21.70
C TRP A 16 -23.30 10.27 22.89
N ALA A 17 -24.60 10.30 23.22
CA ALA A 17 -25.15 9.32 24.17
C ALA A 17 -25.11 7.88 23.62
N ASP A 18 -24.93 7.70 22.31
CA ASP A 18 -24.53 6.44 21.66
C ASP A 18 -23.20 6.70 20.92
N PRO A 19 -22.30 5.71 20.81
CA PRO A 19 -21.07 5.86 20.05
C PRO A 19 -21.34 6.13 18.56
N VAL A 20 -20.39 6.82 17.93
CA VAL A 20 -20.29 6.86 16.47
C VAL A 20 -19.53 5.61 16.03
N LEU A 21 -20.13 4.82 15.14
CA LEU A 21 -19.55 3.57 14.66
C LEU A 21 -18.82 3.81 13.35
N GLU A 22 -17.55 3.45 13.30
CA GLU A 22 -16.74 3.44 12.09
C GLU A 22 -16.46 1.99 11.68
N THR A 23 -16.95 1.57 10.52
CA THR A 23 -16.69 0.25 9.93
C THR A 23 -15.67 0.36 8.80
N LEU A 24 -14.59 -0.42 8.88
CA LEU A 24 -13.60 -0.58 7.82
C LEU A 24 -13.74 -1.98 7.19
N GLU A 25 -14.02 -2.02 5.89
CA GLU A 25 -14.26 -3.26 5.15
C GLU A 25 -13.20 -3.47 4.06
N TRP A 26 -12.32 -4.44 4.27
CA TRP A 26 -11.46 -4.99 3.22
C TRP A 26 -12.21 -6.03 2.39
N ARG A 27 -11.52 -6.60 1.40
CA ARG A 27 -12.02 -7.74 0.66
C ARG A 27 -10.86 -8.64 0.32
N THR A 28 -10.80 -9.78 0.97
CA THR A 28 -9.75 -10.76 0.79
C THR A 28 -10.31 -12.13 0.44
N ASP A 29 -9.45 -12.95 -0.16
CA ASP A 29 -9.72 -14.37 -0.39
C ASP A 29 -8.58 -15.18 0.25
N VAL A 30 -8.96 -16.21 1.00
CA VAL A 30 -8.06 -17.05 1.79
C VAL A 30 -8.14 -18.47 1.25
N LEU A 31 -7.06 -18.88 0.58
CA LEU A 31 -6.90 -20.22 0.02
C LEU A 31 -6.09 -21.06 1.01
N SER A 32 -6.73 -22.00 1.69
CA SER A 32 -6.09 -22.90 2.67
C SER A 32 -5.77 -24.28 2.07
N SER A 33 -4.62 -24.85 2.42
CA SER A 33 -4.29 -26.26 2.16
C SER A 33 -4.76 -27.18 3.30
N GLY A 34 -4.79 -28.50 3.08
CA GLY A 34 -5.06 -29.49 4.14
C GLY A 34 -4.05 -29.47 5.29
N THR A 35 -2.83 -28.96 5.04
CA THR A 35 -1.80 -28.74 6.08
C THR A 35 -1.97 -27.42 6.85
N GLY A 36 -2.99 -26.62 6.51
CA GLY A 36 -3.29 -25.31 7.10
C GLY A 36 -2.37 -24.17 6.67
N ALA A 37 -1.57 -24.36 5.61
CA ALA A 37 -0.84 -23.26 4.98
C ALA A 37 -1.81 -22.43 4.12
N GLU A 38 -1.66 -21.11 4.17
CA GLU A 38 -2.58 -20.19 3.49
C GLU A 38 -1.90 -19.39 2.37
N GLN A 39 -2.61 -19.17 1.27
CA GLN A 39 -2.38 -18.10 0.31
C GLN A 39 -3.51 -17.08 0.41
N ARG A 40 -3.18 -15.80 0.51
CA ARG A 40 -4.16 -14.75 0.77
C ARG A 40 -4.03 -13.62 -0.23
N ILE A 41 -5.15 -13.23 -0.83
CA ILE A 41 -5.23 -12.21 -1.88
C ILE A 41 -6.08 -11.06 -1.34
N ALA A 42 -5.64 -9.82 -1.54
CA ALA A 42 -6.46 -8.64 -1.26
C ALA A 42 -6.95 -8.03 -2.58
N TYR A 43 -8.24 -7.76 -2.68
CA TYR A 43 -8.86 -7.16 -3.87
C TYR A 43 -9.06 -5.65 -3.76
N ARG A 44 -8.82 -5.07 -2.58
CA ARG A 44 -8.92 -3.63 -2.32
C ARG A 44 -7.56 -3.11 -1.86
N MET A 45 -7.17 -1.93 -2.37
CA MET A 45 -5.97 -1.23 -1.89
C MET A 45 -6.21 -0.56 -0.54
N ALA A 46 -7.38 0.07 -0.39
CA ALA A 46 -7.88 0.67 0.85
C ALA A 46 -9.27 0.10 1.20
N PRO A 47 -9.65 0.04 2.49
CA PRO A 47 -10.96 -0.44 2.89
C PRO A 47 -12.06 0.51 2.43
N ARG A 48 -13.27 -0.05 2.24
CA ARG A 48 -14.49 0.79 2.26
C ARG A 48 -14.72 1.23 3.70
N ARG A 49 -15.21 2.46 3.86
CA ARG A 49 -15.44 3.03 5.18
C ARG A 49 -16.88 3.48 5.31
N LEU A 50 -17.51 3.04 6.38
CA LEU A 50 -18.87 3.40 6.72
C LEU A 50 -18.88 4.05 8.09
N VAL A 51 -19.62 5.14 8.22
CA VAL A 51 -19.80 5.85 9.48
C VAL A 51 -21.28 5.84 9.83
N GLU A 52 -21.65 5.25 10.96
CA GLU A 52 -23.01 5.27 11.48
C GLU A 52 -23.08 6.12 12.74
N ALA A 53 -24.08 6.99 12.82
CA ALA A 53 -24.32 7.78 14.01
C ALA A 53 -25.81 8.00 14.25
N ARG A 54 -26.15 8.25 15.51
CA ARG A 54 -27.44 8.79 15.92
C ARG A 54 -27.39 10.31 15.90
N PHE A 55 -28.45 10.94 15.40
CA PHE A 55 -28.64 12.39 15.37
C PHE A 55 -29.97 12.74 16.03
N ASN A 56 -30.02 13.89 16.70
CA ASN A 56 -31.26 14.41 17.31
C ASN A 56 -31.55 15.83 16.83
N PRO A 57 -31.89 16.00 15.54
CA PRO A 57 -32.13 17.32 15.00
C PRO A 57 -33.34 17.99 15.68
N PHE A 58 -33.18 19.28 16.00
CA PHE A 58 -34.15 20.07 16.76
C PHE A 58 -34.72 21.23 15.93
N GLU A 59 -36.03 21.47 16.05
CA GLU A 59 -36.78 22.55 15.41
C GLU A 59 -36.48 22.71 13.90
N ASN A 60 -35.67 23.71 13.53
CA ASN A 60 -35.34 23.99 12.13
C ASN A 60 -34.46 22.89 11.54
N GLU A 61 -33.51 22.35 12.31
CA GLU A 61 -32.64 21.25 11.86
C GLU A 61 -33.46 19.99 11.57
N ARG A 62 -34.52 19.74 12.36
CA ARG A 62 -35.43 18.60 12.14
C ARG A 62 -36.12 18.70 10.79
N THR A 63 -36.59 19.90 10.47
CA THR A 63 -37.26 20.17 9.19
C THR A 63 -36.25 20.13 8.03
N PHE A 64 -35.04 20.64 8.24
CA PHE A 64 -33.96 20.54 7.26
C PHE A 64 -33.55 19.10 6.96
N ALA A 65 -33.38 18.26 7.99
CA ALA A 65 -33.04 16.84 7.81
C ALA A 65 -34.08 16.12 6.92
N ASP A 66 -35.37 16.38 7.15
CA ASP A 66 -36.46 15.81 6.34
C ASP A 66 -36.39 16.30 4.88
N LEU A 67 -36.26 17.61 4.66
CA LEU A 67 -36.13 18.20 3.31
C LEU A 67 -34.89 17.70 2.56
N ALA A 68 -33.75 17.67 3.27
CA ALA A 68 -32.46 17.23 2.78
C ALA A 68 -32.51 15.76 2.33
N LEU A 69 -32.97 14.86 3.20
CA LEU A 69 -33.02 13.44 2.89
C LEU A 69 -34.07 13.12 1.82
N HIS A 70 -35.22 13.80 1.82
CA HIS A 70 -36.25 13.58 0.81
C HIS A 70 -35.79 14.04 -0.59
N ARG A 71 -35.11 15.19 -0.71
CA ARG A 71 -34.70 15.74 -2.01
C ARG A 71 -33.35 15.23 -2.49
N LEU A 72 -32.38 15.11 -1.58
CA LEU A 72 -30.96 14.92 -1.88
C LEU A 72 -30.38 13.67 -1.20
N GLY A 73 -31.16 12.88 -0.46
CA GLY A 73 -30.63 11.80 0.38
C GLY A 73 -29.82 10.73 -0.35
N ARG A 74 -30.10 10.46 -1.63
CA ARG A 74 -29.30 9.53 -2.47
C ARG A 74 -28.17 10.19 -3.25
N ASN A 75 -28.09 11.51 -3.24
CA ASN A 75 -26.99 12.23 -3.86
C ASN A 75 -25.74 12.12 -2.99
N GLU A 76 -24.65 12.65 -3.48
CA GLU A 76 -23.41 12.75 -2.73
C GLU A 76 -23.44 13.94 -1.79
N TRP A 77 -22.83 13.77 -0.62
CA TRP A 77 -22.75 14.74 0.45
C TRP A 77 -21.33 14.81 0.97
N MET A 78 -20.98 15.94 1.56
CA MET A 78 -19.80 16.07 2.40
C MET A 78 -20.21 15.81 3.85
N MET A 79 -19.63 14.78 4.46
CA MET A 79 -19.85 14.43 5.85
C MET A 79 -18.63 14.82 6.68
N PRO A 80 -18.79 15.63 7.75
CA PRO A 80 -17.76 15.81 8.75
C PRO A 80 -17.48 14.49 9.47
N LEU A 81 -16.20 14.12 9.58
CA LEU A 81 -15.81 13.07 10.51
C LEU A 81 -15.90 13.60 11.93
N PHE A 82 -17.10 13.54 12.54
CA PHE A 82 -17.35 14.14 13.85
C PHE A 82 -16.49 13.55 14.99
N PHE A 83 -16.05 12.29 14.85
CA PHE A 83 -15.10 11.67 15.76
C PHE A 83 -13.66 12.15 15.54
N ASP A 84 -13.35 12.72 14.38
CA ASP A 84 -12.05 13.33 14.09
C ASP A 84 -12.12 14.85 14.26
N ALA A 85 -12.00 15.33 15.50
CA ALA A 85 -12.14 16.74 15.85
C ALA A 85 -10.79 17.35 16.26
N ALA A 86 -10.43 18.47 15.63
CA ALA A 86 -9.35 19.34 16.09
C ALA A 86 -9.92 20.67 16.62
N LYS A 87 -9.17 21.37 17.47
CA LYS A 87 -9.57 22.66 18.07
C LYS A 87 -8.65 23.77 17.59
N LEU A 88 -9.22 24.90 17.16
CA LEU A 88 -8.44 26.08 16.75
C LEU A 88 -7.56 26.58 17.91
N ALA A 89 -6.26 26.73 17.67
CA ALA A 89 -5.30 27.23 18.66
C ALA A 89 -5.42 28.74 18.86
N VAL A 90 -5.80 29.48 17.81
CA VAL A 90 -5.95 30.95 17.82
C VAL A 90 -7.26 31.37 17.16
N ASN A 91 -7.65 32.62 17.38
CA ASN A 91 -8.80 33.21 16.70
C ASN A 91 -8.52 33.36 15.20
N ALA A 92 -9.38 32.84 14.35
CA ALA A 92 -9.37 33.07 12.91
C ALA A 92 -10.35 34.18 12.56
N ALA A 93 -9.86 35.29 12.01
CA ALA A 93 -10.70 36.42 11.64
C ALA A 93 -11.42 36.18 10.30
N LEU A 94 -12.51 36.93 10.07
CA LEU A 94 -13.13 37.03 8.75
C LEU A 94 -12.07 37.36 7.69
N GLY A 95 -12.07 36.62 6.58
CA GLY A 95 -11.11 36.79 5.50
C GLY A 95 -9.73 36.18 5.76
N ALA A 96 -9.52 35.48 6.89
CA ALA A 96 -8.30 34.70 7.08
C ALA A 96 -8.21 33.56 6.07
N THR A 97 -7.00 33.24 5.64
CA THR A 97 -6.68 32.13 4.72
C THR A 97 -5.87 31.03 5.40
N ARG A 98 -5.73 31.09 6.73
CA ARG A 98 -4.96 30.16 7.55
C ARG A 98 -5.76 29.83 8.79
N LEU A 99 -5.79 28.55 9.16
CA LEU A 99 -6.34 28.05 10.41
C LEU A 99 -5.25 27.32 11.17
N ASP A 100 -4.88 27.82 12.35
CA ASP A 100 -3.82 27.23 13.15
C ASP A 100 -4.39 26.30 14.23
N PHE A 101 -3.95 25.04 14.20
CA PHE A 101 -4.27 23.96 15.15
C PHE A 101 -3.31 22.79 14.90
N SER A 102 -3.18 21.85 15.85
CA SER A 102 -2.34 20.67 15.59
C SER A 102 -3.05 19.71 14.62
N THR A 103 -2.39 19.37 13.51
CA THR A 103 -2.91 18.40 12.52
C THR A 103 -2.46 16.97 12.82
N ALA A 104 -1.64 16.77 13.85
CA ALA A 104 -1.10 15.47 14.23
C ALA A 104 -2.23 14.46 14.50
N TYR A 105 -2.14 13.28 13.88
CA TYR A 105 -3.08 12.16 14.02
C TYR A 105 -4.51 12.42 13.51
N HIS A 106 -4.73 13.54 12.80
CA HIS A 106 -6.00 13.89 12.16
C HIS A 106 -5.96 13.66 10.64
N GLU A 107 -7.12 13.44 10.02
CA GLU A 107 -7.23 13.13 8.59
C GLU A 107 -7.38 14.35 7.67
N PHE A 108 -6.64 15.44 7.92
CA PHE A 108 -6.59 16.57 7.01
C PHE A 108 -5.62 16.31 5.85
N SER A 109 -6.05 16.55 4.62
CA SER A 109 -5.24 16.33 3.42
C SER A 109 -5.29 17.53 2.47
N ALA A 110 -4.17 17.87 1.84
CA ALA A 110 -4.09 18.89 0.80
C ALA A 110 -5.06 18.57 -0.36
N GLY A 111 -5.75 19.59 -0.87
CA GLY A 111 -6.81 19.44 -1.87
C GLY A 111 -8.16 18.95 -1.32
N GLY A 112 -8.21 18.55 -0.05
CA GLY A 112 -9.45 18.13 0.63
C GLY A 112 -10.30 19.30 1.13
N MET A 113 -11.29 19.00 1.96
CA MET A 113 -12.22 19.96 2.55
C MET A 113 -12.25 19.79 4.08
N ALA A 114 -12.51 20.87 4.80
CA ALA A 114 -12.73 20.87 6.25
C ALA A 114 -14.01 21.63 6.61
N TYR A 115 -14.57 21.35 7.78
CA TYR A 115 -15.79 21.97 8.27
C TYR A 115 -15.59 22.56 9.66
N LEU A 116 -15.83 23.86 9.78
CA LEU A 116 -15.91 24.60 11.03
C LEU A 116 -17.34 24.53 11.55
N VAL A 117 -17.49 24.04 12.78
CA VAL A 117 -18.80 23.73 13.36
C VAL A 117 -19.37 24.95 14.06
N GLY A 118 -20.48 25.46 13.53
CA GLY A 118 -21.28 26.51 14.16
C GLY A 118 -22.16 26.01 15.31
N PRO A 119 -22.88 26.90 16.00
CA PRO A 119 -23.86 26.52 17.03
C PRO A 119 -25.00 25.63 16.51
N ASP A 120 -25.32 25.72 15.22
CA ASP A 120 -26.33 24.91 14.52
C ASP A 120 -25.81 24.44 13.14
N CYS A 121 -26.57 23.59 12.46
CA CYS A 121 -26.17 23.05 11.15
C CYS A 121 -26.12 24.10 10.01
N PHE A 122 -26.62 25.32 10.20
CA PHE A 122 -26.70 26.37 9.17
C PHE A 122 -25.60 27.42 9.30
N SER A 123 -24.99 27.51 10.48
CA SER A 123 -23.96 28.50 10.83
C SER A 123 -22.53 27.95 10.71
N GLY A 124 -22.37 26.68 10.34
CA GLY A 124 -21.06 26.10 10.03
C GLY A 124 -20.54 26.52 8.66
N GLU A 125 -19.23 26.46 8.50
CA GLU A 125 -18.53 26.89 7.29
C GLU A 125 -17.66 25.75 6.76
N ALA A 126 -17.85 25.38 5.49
CA ALA A 126 -16.98 24.42 4.81
C ALA A 126 -15.90 25.17 4.02
N VAL A 127 -14.66 24.74 4.17
CA VAL A 127 -13.48 25.39 3.60
C VAL A 127 -12.65 24.41 2.80
N ARG A 128 -11.99 24.89 1.75
CA ARG A 128 -11.09 24.09 0.91
C ARG A 128 -9.65 24.19 1.40
N ILE A 129 -8.99 23.05 1.51
CA ILE A 129 -7.61 22.94 1.98
C ILE A 129 -6.66 23.04 0.78
N GLU A 130 -5.80 24.05 0.77
CA GLU A 130 -4.71 24.18 -0.19
C GLU A 130 -3.50 23.34 0.25
N ALA A 131 -3.05 23.52 1.48
CA ALA A 131 -1.91 22.82 2.05
C ALA A 131 -2.15 22.48 3.53
N VAL A 132 -1.42 21.49 4.02
CA VAL A 132 -1.45 21.00 5.40
C VAL A 132 -0.02 20.95 5.92
N ASP A 133 0.21 21.46 7.12
CA ASP A 133 1.44 21.30 7.89
C ASP A 133 1.11 20.88 9.33
N ASP A 134 2.12 20.61 10.15
CA ASP A 134 1.95 20.11 11.53
C ASP A 134 1.16 21.05 12.45
N ASN A 135 1.06 22.35 12.09
CA ASN A 135 0.48 23.41 12.90
C ASN A 135 -0.79 24.01 12.27
N GLY A 136 -1.35 23.40 11.22
CA GLY A 136 -2.65 23.81 10.68
C GLY A 136 -2.81 23.61 9.19
N ILE A 137 -3.77 24.34 8.62
CA ILE A 137 -4.14 24.25 7.21
C ILE A 137 -4.21 25.63 6.55
N ASP A 138 -3.76 25.68 5.30
CA ASP A 138 -3.91 26.83 4.40
C ASP A 138 -5.17 26.66 3.56
N LEU A 139 -5.91 27.75 3.36
CA LEU A 139 -7.20 27.75 2.68
C LEU A 139 -7.10 28.38 1.29
N THR A 140 -7.72 27.72 0.30
CA THR A 140 -7.81 28.28 -1.06
C THR A 140 -8.72 29.50 -1.13
N THR A 141 -9.72 29.58 -0.24
CA THR A 141 -10.68 30.68 -0.17
C THR A 141 -10.68 31.30 1.22
N PRO A 142 -10.71 32.64 1.35
CA PRO A 142 -10.81 33.31 2.64
C PRO A 142 -12.09 32.93 3.41
N LEU A 143 -12.00 32.91 4.74
CA LEU A 143 -13.16 32.66 5.60
C LEU A 143 -14.25 33.71 5.42
N VAL A 144 -15.51 33.28 5.45
CA VAL A 144 -16.71 34.13 5.38
C VAL A 144 -17.30 34.46 6.76
N ALA A 145 -16.78 33.84 7.82
CA ALA A 145 -17.08 34.18 9.21
C ALA A 145 -15.80 34.23 10.08
N GLY A 146 -15.92 34.83 11.26
CA GLY A 146 -14.87 34.80 12.27
C GLY A 146 -15.07 33.64 13.24
N TRP A 147 -14.00 32.93 13.57
CA TRP A 147 -14.00 31.73 14.41
C TRP A 147 -13.06 31.91 15.60
N ALA A 148 -13.59 31.73 16.81
CA ALA A 148 -12.80 31.88 18.04
C ALA A 148 -11.89 30.66 18.28
N ALA A 149 -10.80 30.87 19.01
CA ALA A 149 -9.97 29.80 19.53
C ALA A 149 -10.81 28.81 20.35
N GLY A 150 -10.51 27.52 20.24
CA GLY A 150 -11.25 26.43 20.89
C GLY A 150 -12.48 25.94 20.10
N MET A 151 -12.88 26.61 19.02
CA MET A 151 -13.90 26.07 18.10
C MET A 151 -13.38 24.83 17.38
N THR A 152 -14.28 23.90 17.09
CA THR A 152 -13.94 22.59 16.51
C THR A 152 -13.96 22.64 14.98
N ILE A 153 -12.96 21.99 14.39
CA ILE A 153 -12.86 21.75 12.95
C ILE A 153 -12.75 20.25 12.69
N HIS A 154 -13.42 19.77 11.64
CA HIS A 154 -13.41 18.37 11.23
C HIS A 154 -13.01 18.24 9.76
N PRO A 155 -12.30 17.17 9.36
CA PRO A 155 -12.14 16.85 7.96
C PRO A 155 -13.48 16.42 7.34
N LEU A 156 -13.73 16.85 6.11
CA LEU A 156 -14.90 16.48 5.34
C LEU A 156 -14.58 15.33 4.40
N ARG A 157 -15.46 14.33 4.35
CA ARG A 157 -15.36 13.20 3.42
C ARG A 157 -16.60 13.13 2.54
N ARG A 158 -16.39 12.96 1.24
CA ARG A 158 -17.42 12.70 0.24
C ARG A 158 -17.97 11.29 0.37
N GLY A 159 -19.28 11.19 0.33
CA GLY A 159 -19.98 9.92 0.44
C GLY A 159 -21.47 10.08 0.21
N ARG A 160 -22.21 9.04 0.57
CA ARG A 160 -23.67 8.98 0.40
C ARG A 160 -24.31 8.31 1.60
N PHE A 161 -25.54 8.69 1.90
CA PHE A 161 -26.33 7.98 2.90
C PHE A 161 -26.79 6.62 2.36
N GLU A 162 -26.64 5.59 3.18
CA GLU A 162 -27.52 4.43 3.10
C GLU A 162 -28.93 4.82 3.54
N THR A 163 -29.91 3.93 3.42
CA THR A 163 -31.30 4.26 3.77
C THR A 163 -31.40 4.59 5.26
N PRO A 164 -31.60 5.88 5.64
CA PRO A 164 -31.64 6.24 7.04
C PRO A 164 -33.00 5.88 7.62
N ASN A 165 -33.07 5.68 8.93
CA ASN A 165 -34.32 5.46 9.64
C ASN A 165 -34.42 6.39 10.85
N GLY A 166 -35.64 6.63 11.33
CA GLY A 166 -35.85 7.55 12.44
C GLY A 166 -37.28 7.58 12.94
N ARG A 167 -37.48 8.33 14.02
CA ARG A 167 -38.76 8.56 14.67
C ARG A 167 -38.87 10.00 15.18
N LEU A 168 -40.08 10.53 15.21
CA LEU A 168 -40.35 11.79 15.90
C LEU A 168 -40.48 11.51 17.39
N LEU A 169 -39.66 12.17 18.21
CA LEU A 169 -39.79 12.12 19.68
C LEU A 169 -40.86 13.12 20.15
N THR A 170 -40.92 14.28 19.49
CA THR A 170 -41.95 15.30 19.67
C THR A 170 -42.24 15.98 18.31
N SER A 171 -43.12 16.97 18.28
CA SER A 171 -43.31 17.82 17.09
C SER A 171 -42.07 18.65 16.73
N ARG A 172 -41.10 18.79 17.64
CA ARG A 172 -39.90 19.63 17.48
C ARG A 172 -38.60 18.82 17.40
N VAL A 173 -38.58 17.58 17.88
CA VAL A 173 -37.36 16.75 17.95
C VAL A 173 -37.58 15.45 17.19
N ALA A 174 -36.66 15.10 16.31
CA ALA A 174 -36.55 13.76 15.75
C ALA A 174 -35.34 13.01 16.33
N GLU A 175 -35.39 11.70 16.24
CA GLU A 175 -34.22 10.83 16.35
C GLU A 175 -34.01 10.19 14.98
N LEU A 176 -32.81 10.33 14.44
CA LEU A 176 -32.41 9.81 13.14
C LEU A 176 -31.16 8.95 13.34
N ARG A 177 -31.15 7.76 12.76
CA ARG A 177 -29.96 6.92 12.63
C ARG A 177 -29.61 6.86 11.15
N ALA A 178 -28.43 7.35 10.83
CA ALA A 178 -27.96 7.44 9.46
C ALA A 178 -26.58 6.79 9.35
N ARG A 179 -26.42 5.98 8.31
CA ARG A 179 -25.17 5.35 7.92
C ARG A 179 -24.68 5.98 6.63
N PHE A 180 -23.41 6.36 6.62
CA PHE A 180 -22.78 7.10 5.55
C PHE A 180 -21.64 6.27 4.96
N GLU A 181 -21.76 5.91 3.68
CA GLU A 181 -20.70 5.22 2.93
C GLU A 181 -19.79 6.27 2.31
N ILE A 182 -18.51 6.28 2.71
CA ILE A 182 -17.49 7.14 2.10
C ILE A 182 -17.11 6.53 0.75
N ILE A 183 -17.24 7.33 -0.33
CA ILE A 183 -17.04 6.86 -1.71
C ILE A 183 -15.72 7.34 -2.33
N GLN A 184 -15.04 8.28 -1.68
CA GLN A 184 -13.69 8.68 -2.08
C GLN A 184 -12.63 7.67 -1.62
N GLY A 185 -11.43 7.77 -2.19
CA GLY A 185 -10.26 7.01 -1.73
C GLY A 185 -10.04 7.23 -0.22
N ASN A 186 -9.85 6.13 0.50
CA ASN A 186 -9.69 6.13 1.95
C ASN A 186 -8.28 5.63 2.30
N ASP A 187 -7.28 6.23 1.65
CA ASP A 187 -5.89 5.84 1.81
C ASP A 187 -5.33 6.37 3.13
N LEU A 188 -4.59 5.52 3.82
CA LEU A 188 -3.84 5.86 5.03
C LEU A 188 -2.46 5.20 4.91
N SER A 189 -1.41 5.93 5.27
CA SER A 189 -0.07 5.34 5.30
C SER A 189 -0.04 4.20 6.33
N ALA A 190 0.34 3.01 5.87
CA ALA A 190 0.57 1.86 6.75
C ALA A 190 1.95 1.91 7.44
N GLU A 191 2.57 3.08 7.48
CA GLU A 191 3.85 3.34 8.14
C GLU A 191 3.59 3.71 9.60
N GLY A 192 3.23 2.71 10.39
CA GLY A 192 3.32 2.82 11.85
C GLY A 192 4.74 2.48 12.32
N ASP A 193 5.14 3.02 13.48
CA ASP A 193 6.32 2.53 14.21
C ASP A 193 6.01 1.13 14.76
N TRP A 194 6.17 0.10 13.91
CA TRP A 194 6.10 -1.31 14.32
C TRP A 194 7.34 -1.63 15.15
N ALA A 195 7.32 -1.22 16.42
CA ALA A 195 8.48 -1.29 17.32
C ALA A 195 9.10 -2.70 17.45
N THR A 196 8.37 -3.75 17.04
CA THR A 196 8.89 -5.13 17.05
C THR A 196 8.46 -5.90 15.80
N LEU A 197 9.47 -6.30 15.01
CA LEU A 197 9.32 -7.22 13.89
C LEU A 197 10.03 -8.54 14.22
N SER A 198 9.39 -9.67 13.91
CA SER A 198 10.03 -10.99 13.98
C SER A 198 9.88 -11.70 12.64
N GLY A 199 10.99 -11.87 11.93
CA GLY A 199 10.99 -12.42 10.57
C GLY A 199 10.22 -11.54 9.56
N GLY A 200 10.21 -10.22 9.74
CA GLY A 200 9.48 -9.28 8.88
C GLY A 200 7.97 -9.18 9.16
N ILE A 201 7.46 -9.95 10.13
CA ILE A 201 6.06 -9.94 10.56
C ILE A 201 5.93 -9.10 11.84
N PRO A 202 4.96 -8.16 11.91
CA PRO A 202 4.74 -7.36 13.10
C PRO A 202 4.24 -8.20 14.26
N VAL A 203 4.52 -7.73 15.47
CA VAL A 203 4.02 -8.31 16.72
C VAL A 203 2.89 -7.45 17.25
N LEU A 204 1.81 -8.07 17.68
CA LEU A 204 0.75 -7.37 18.41
C LEU A 204 1.29 -6.95 19.78
N THR A 205 1.71 -5.69 19.89
CA THR A 205 2.19 -5.07 21.13
C THR A 205 1.06 -4.44 21.95
N ALA A 206 -0.05 -4.08 21.29
CA ALA A 206 -1.23 -3.54 21.94
C ALA A 206 -1.77 -4.57 22.94
N LYS A 207 -1.81 -4.17 24.21
CA LYS A 207 -2.32 -5.03 25.27
C LYS A 207 -3.83 -5.11 25.17
N SER A 208 -4.34 -6.33 25.24
CA SER A 208 -5.77 -6.53 25.39
C SER A 208 -6.22 -6.02 26.73
N GLU A 209 -7.41 -5.43 26.71
CA GLU A 209 -8.08 -5.00 27.90
C GLU A 209 -8.77 -6.23 28.54
N TRP A 210 -8.61 -6.39 29.85
CA TRP A 210 -9.08 -7.57 30.60
C TRP A 210 -10.39 -7.30 31.36
N SER A 211 -11.15 -6.24 31.03
CA SER A 211 -12.50 -6.11 31.60
C SER A 211 -13.45 -7.15 31.03
N GLU A 212 -13.17 -7.62 29.81
CA GLU A 212 -13.80 -8.79 29.20
C GLU A 212 -12.81 -9.96 29.12
N PRO A 213 -13.28 -11.21 29.30
CA PRO A 213 -12.44 -12.38 29.08
C PRO A 213 -12.04 -12.49 27.59
N ILE A 214 -10.82 -12.97 27.35
CA ILE A 214 -10.37 -13.34 26.00
C ILE A 214 -10.97 -14.70 25.66
N ASP A 215 -11.98 -14.71 24.81
CA ASP A 215 -12.51 -15.94 24.24
C ASP A 215 -11.51 -16.54 23.25
N PHE A 216 -11.42 -17.87 23.25
CA PHE A 216 -10.68 -18.59 22.22
C PHE A 216 -11.37 -19.87 21.83
N ASP A 217 -11.24 -20.19 20.54
CA ASP A 217 -11.69 -21.44 19.95
C ASP A 217 -10.49 -22.22 19.42
N LEU A 218 -10.62 -23.54 19.40
CA LEU A 218 -9.66 -24.44 18.78
C LEU A 218 -10.38 -25.22 17.68
N SER A 219 -9.79 -25.24 16.49
CA SER A 219 -10.28 -26.04 15.37
C SER A 219 -9.17 -26.92 14.82
N TRP A 220 -9.54 -28.12 14.36
CA TRP A 220 -8.66 -29.03 13.63
C TRP A 220 -9.06 -29.06 12.17
N LEU A 221 -8.08 -29.13 11.27
CA LEU A 221 -8.31 -29.37 9.86
C LEU A 221 -8.40 -30.88 9.61
N SER A 222 -9.40 -31.51 10.23
CA SER A 222 -9.61 -32.94 10.16
C SER A 222 -10.73 -33.32 9.20
N GLU A 223 -10.51 -34.35 8.41
CA GLU A 223 -11.55 -35.00 7.59
C GLU A 223 -12.00 -36.28 8.28
N GLU A 224 -13.32 -36.41 8.52
CA GLU A 224 -13.93 -37.62 9.06
C GLU A 224 -14.61 -38.41 7.95
N PHE A 225 -14.21 -39.66 7.80
CA PHE A 225 -14.85 -40.65 6.95
C PHE A 225 -15.61 -41.65 7.81
N ASP A 226 -16.93 -41.63 7.70
CA ASP A 226 -17.83 -42.57 8.36
C ASP A 226 -18.51 -43.46 7.30
N SER A 227 -18.24 -44.76 7.36
CA SER A 227 -18.85 -45.75 6.45
C SER A 227 -20.17 -46.32 6.96
N GLU A 228 -20.68 -45.82 8.10
CA GLU A 228 -21.90 -46.23 8.84
C GLU A 228 -21.95 -47.72 9.25
N THR A 229 -20.95 -48.50 8.86
CA THR A 229 -20.88 -49.95 9.03
C THR A 229 -19.62 -50.38 9.76
N GLY A 230 -18.57 -49.54 9.77
CA GLY A 230 -17.30 -49.77 10.44
C GLY A 230 -16.95 -48.67 11.44
N LEU A 231 -15.70 -48.68 11.92
CA LEU A 231 -15.16 -47.59 12.74
C LEU A 231 -14.97 -46.34 11.86
N LYS A 232 -15.26 -45.19 12.46
CA LYS A 232 -14.94 -43.88 11.88
C LYS A 232 -13.44 -43.75 11.69
N TYR A 233 -13.04 -43.17 10.56
CA TYR A 233 -11.66 -42.89 10.24
C TYR A 233 -11.47 -41.38 10.14
N VAL A 234 -10.50 -40.84 10.88
CA VAL A 234 -10.23 -39.40 10.92
C VAL A 234 -8.80 -39.17 10.43
N ILE A 235 -8.63 -38.24 9.48
CA ILE A 235 -7.33 -37.77 9.01
C ILE A 235 -7.17 -36.31 9.46
N ASP A 236 -6.06 -35.97 10.10
CA ASP A 236 -5.65 -34.59 10.40
C ASP A 236 -4.26 -34.34 9.80
N ASP A 237 -4.24 -33.76 8.60
CA ASP A 237 -3.01 -33.49 7.84
C ASP A 237 -2.22 -32.30 8.42
N ALA A 238 -2.89 -31.41 9.16
CA ALA A 238 -2.23 -30.29 9.81
C ALA A 238 -1.45 -30.74 11.05
N GLY A 239 -1.96 -31.77 11.74
CA GLY A 239 -1.37 -32.36 12.94
C GLY A 239 -1.32 -31.39 14.13
N ARG A 240 -2.22 -30.40 14.15
CA ARG A 240 -2.32 -29.37 15.20
C ARG A 240 -3.70 -28.71 15.20
N ALA A 241 -4.06 -28.14 16.35
CA ALA A 241 -5.20 -27.22 16.44
C ALA A 241 -4.80 -25.80 16.01
N PHE A 242 -5.70 -25.10 15.33
CA PHE A 242 -5.62 -23.68 15.02
C PHE A 242 -6.44 -22.91 16.04
N ARG A 243 -5.80 -21.94 16.70
CA ARG A 243 -6.47 -21.08 17.68
C ARG A 243 -7.09 -19.88 16.99
N GLN A 244 -8.35 -19.60 17.28
CA GLN A 244 -8.94 -18.29 17.08
C GLN A 244 -9.05 -17.60 18.44
N GLN A 245 -8.67 -16.32 18.53
CA GLN A 245 -8.70 -15.56 19.79
C GLN A 245 -9.26 -14.17 19.57
N ARG A 246 -10.09 -13.72 20.50
CA ARG A 246 -10.78 -12.42 20.45
C ARG A 246 -10.19 -11.47 21.48
N HIS A 247 -9.70 -10.33 21.00
CA HIS A 247 -9.03 -9.32 21.81
C HIS A 247 -9.83 -8.01 21.79
N ALA A 248 -10.13 -7.48 22.98
CA ALA A 248 -10.73 -6.16 23.15
C ALA A 248 -9.62 -5.10 23.28
N PHE A 249 -9.84 -3.96 22.64
CA PHE A 249 -8.95 -2.80 22.65
C PHE A 249 -9.71 -1.58 23.12
N VAL A 250 -9.09 -0.83 24.04
CA VAL A 250 -9.51 0.51 24.44
C VAL A 250 -8.40 1.45 24.02
N LEU A 251 -8.75 2.46 23.24
CA LEU A 251 -7.83 3.39 22.60
C LEU A 251 -8.08 4.77 23.19
N GLN A 252 -7.06 5.37 23.78
CA GLN A 252 -7.17 6.67 24.46
C GLN A 252 -6.42 7.76 23.69
N GLY A 253 -7.14 8.79 23.28
CA GLY A 253 -6.59 9.94 22.56
C GLY A 253 -6.22 9.64 21.10
N ALA A 254 -5.78 10.70 20.41
CA ALA A 254 -5.67 10.68 18.96
C ALA A 254 -4.53 9.79 18.45
N GLN A 255 -3.41 9.76 19.16
CA GLN A 255 -2.24 8.96 18.79
C GLN A 255 -2.56 7.46 18.79
N GLU A 256 -3.09 6.91 19.88
CA GLU A 256 -3.40 5.47 19.97
C GLU A 256 -4.47 5.07 18.94
N GLN A 257 -5.48 5.91 18.72
CA GLN A 257 -6.51 5.66 17.71
C GLN A 257 -5.95 5.69 16.28
N PHE A 258 -4.97 6.55 16.00
CA PHE A 258 -4.30 6.61 14.71
C PHE A 258 -3.39 5.40 14.49
N GLU A 259 -2.53 5.07 15.45
CA GLU A 259 -1.65 3.89 15.41
C GLU A 259 -2.45 2.59 15.27
N PHE A 260 -3.60 2.48 15.95
CA PHE A 260 -4.51 1.34 15.79
C PHE A 260 -5.12 1.27 14.39
N ARG A 261 -5.55 2.39 13.80
CA ARG A 261 -6.00 2.41 12.40
C ARG A 261 -4.87 2.00 11.45
N GLN A 262 -3.66 2.49 11.66
CA GLN A 262 -2.50 2.06 10.86
C GLN A 262 -2.29 0.54 10.95
N LEU A 263 -2.48 -0.08 12.13
CA LEU A 263 -2.43 -1.54 12.30
C LEU A 263 -3.44 -2.24 11.40
N LEU A 264 -4.68 -1.79 11.37
CA LEU A 264 -5.71 -2.39 10.51
C LEU A 264 -5.36 -2.25 9.02
N TYR A 265 -4.84 -1.09 8.62
CA TYR A 265 -4.38 -0.84 7.24
C TYR A 265 -3.18 -1.68 6.85
N ARG A 266 -2.28 -1.98 7.78
CA ARG A 266 -1.16 -2.90 7.58
C ARG A 266 -1.63 -4.35 7.43
N LEU A 267 -2.67 -4.74 8.15
CA LEU A 267 -3.26 -6.08 8.09
C LEU A 267 -4.02 -6.33 6.77
N ARG A 268 -4.63 -5.27 6.22
CA ARG A 268 -5.44 -5.31 5.00
C ARG A 268 -6.52 -6.40 5.06
N GLY A 269 -7.30 -6.39 6.14
CA GLY A 269 -8.25 -7.45 6.45
C GLY A 269 -7.52 -8.76 6.76
N GLN A 270 -7.92 -9.85 6.10
CA GLN A 270 -7.33 -11.17 6.35
C GLN A 270 -5.99 -11.39 5.63
N GLN A 271 -5.48 -10.45 4.84
CA GLN A 271 -4.35 -10.69 3.93
C GLN A 271 -3.01 -10.88 4.65
N GLN A 272 -2.65 -9.96 5.55
CA GLN A 272 -1.30 -9.89 6.09
C GLN A 272 -1.20 -10.59 7.45
N PRO A 273 -0.05 -11.22 7.74
CA PRO A 273 0.17 -11.90 9.00
C PRO A 273 0.54 -10.93 10.13
N ILE A 274 0.29 -11.37 11.36
CA ILE A 274 0.73 -10.74 12.60
C ILE A 274 1.02 -11.81 13.65
N TRP A 275 2.05 -11.60 14.46
CA TRP A 275 2.32 -12.43 15.63
C TRP A 275 1.41 -12.00 16.79
N VAL A 276 0.58 -12.91 17.28
CA VAL A 276 -0.36 -12.62 18.37
C VAL A 276 -0.01 -13.49 19.58
N PRO A 277 0.38 -12.89 20.72
CA PRO A 277 0.62 -13.65 21.93
C PRO A 277 -0.70 -14.21 22.46
N THR A 278 -0.64 -15.31 23.20
CA THR A 278 -1.83 -15.87 23.87
C THR A 278 -2.43 -14.93 24.92
N GLY A 279 -1.63 -13.99 25.42
CA GLY A 279 -1.96 -13.08 26.53
C GLY A 279 -1.90 -13.73 27.91
N GLY A 280 -1.75 -15.05 28.00
CA GLY A 280 -1.77 -15.80 29.25
C GLY A 280 -0.39 -15.96 29.91
N ASP A 281 -0.41 -16.33 31.19
CA ASP A 281 0.77 -16.79 31.95
C ASP A 281 1.07 -18.27 31.59
N ASP A 282 1.43 -18.52 30.32
CA ASP A 282 1.58 -19.90 29.80
C ASP A 282 2.76 -20.65 30.45
N LEU A 283 3.86 -19.94 30.69
CA LEU A 283 5.05 -20.50 31.34
C LEU A 283 5.63 -19.50 32.35
N ASN A 284 5.95 -19.99 33.54
CA ASN A 284 6.57 -19.18 34.59
C ASN A 284 8.00 -19.65 34.85
N VAL A 285 8.94 -18.70 34.85
CA VAL A 285 10.35 -18.99 35.12
C VAL A 285 10.53 -19.48 36.57
N ALA A 286 11.03 -20.70 36.74
CA ALA A 286 11.20 -21.32 38.05
C ALA A 286 12.58 -21.06 38.67
N VAL A 287 13.58 -20.72 37.86
CA VAL A 287 14.94 -20.42 38.30
C VAL A 287 15.42 -19.15 37.59
N PRO A 288 15.92 -18.16 38.33
CA PRO A 288 16.40 -16.93 37.71
C PRO A 288 17.57 -17.23 36.76
N LYS A 289 17.59 -16.54 35.61
CA LYS A 289 18.66 -16.62 34.62
C LYS A 289 19.18 -15.23 34.28
N ALA A 290 20.49 -15.13 34.04
CA ALA A 290 21.09 -13.94 33.46
C ALA A 290 20.67 -13.79 31.99
N ALA A 291 20.95 -12.62 31.40
CA ALA A 291 20.88 -12.46 29.95
C ALA A 291 21.93 -13.34 29.24
N GLY A 292 21.72 -13.61 27.95
CA GLY A 292 22.67 -14.34 27.11
C GLY A 292 22.56 -15.86 27.20
N VAL A 293 21.53 -16.40 27.87
CA VAL A 293 21.36 -17.85 28.04
C VAL A 293 20.46 -18.44 26.96
N THR A 294 20.72 -19.69 26.57
CA THR A 294 19.86 -20.47 25.66
C THR A 294 19.08 -21.57 26.39
N GLN A 295 19.17 -21.64 27.72
CA GLN A 295 18.43 -22.61 28.53
C GLN A 295 17.73 -21.92 29.69
N ILE A 296 16.41 -22.11 29.76
CA ILE A 296 15.56 -21.59 30.82
C ILE A 296 14.85 -22.75 31.53
N ASP A 297 14.70 -22.62 32.85
CA ASP A 297 14.00 -23.60 33.66
C ASP A 297 12.66 -22.97 34.09
N VAL A 298 11.55 -23.56 33.66
CA VAL A 298 10.19 -23.11 33.94
C VAL A 298 9.48 -24.08 34.88
N GLN A 299 8.38 -23.64 35.49
CA GLN A 299 7.49 -24.52 36.25
C GLN A 299 6.93 -25.60 35.33
N GLN A 300 6.76 -26.82 35.83
CA GLN A 300 6.22 -27.91 35.01
C GLN A 300 4.74 -27.66 34.70
N VAL A 301 4.45 -27.47 33.42
CA VAL A 301 3.07 -27.32 32.90
C VAL A 301 2.65 -28.51 32.04
N GLY A 302 3.58 -29.45 31.79
CA GLY A 302 3.35 -30.62 30.94
C GLY A 302 3.72 -30.40 29.48
N PHE A 303 4.47 -29.33 29.16
CA PHE A 303 4.91 -29.03 27.80
C PHE A 303 5.80 -30.14 27.22
N ALA A 304 6.72 -30.68 28.02
CA ALA A 304 7.54 -31.82 27.60
C ALA A 304 6.73 -33.13 27.53
N TYR A 305 5.71 -33.28 28.38
CA TYR A 305 4.85 -34.47 28.41
C TYR A 305 4.01 -34.61 27.13
N VAL A 306 3.50 -33.49 26.59
CA VAL A 306 2.70 -33.48 25.34
C VAL A 306 3.55 -33.56 24.07
N GLY A 307 4.86 -33.75 24.18
CA GLY A 307 5.78 -33.90 23.05
C GLY A 307 6.69 -32.69 22.77
N GLY A 308 6.61 -31.62 23.56
CA GLY A 308 7.48 -30.45 23.44
C GLY A 308 7.07 -29.47 22.33
N PRO A 309 8.02 -28.73 21.72
CA PRO A 309 7.71 -27.70 20.75
C PRO A 309 7.06 -28.28 19.49
N ALA A 310 5.84 -27.83 19.22
CA ALA A 310 5.08 -28.10 18.01
C ALA A 310 4.73 -26.79 17.30
N ASP A 311 4.39 -26.84 16.01
CA ASP A 311 4.04 -25.65 15.24
C ASP A 311 2.89 -24.87 15.90
N GLY A 312 3.05 -23.55 16.10
CA GLY A 312 2.13 -22.70 16.86
C GLY A 312 2.38 -22.66 18.38
N ARG A 313 3.09 -23.65 18.93
CA ARG A 313 3.53 -23.72 20.33
C ARG A 313 5.03 -23.98 20.43
N ASN A 314 5.79 -23.34 19.54
CA ASN A 314 7.25 -23.44 19.46
C ASN A 314 7.94 -22.08 19.64
N ARG A 315 7.20 -21.01 19.93
CA ARG A 315 7.76 -19.67 20.12
C ARG A 315 7.23 -19.04 21.40
N LEU A 316 8.11 -18.29 22.06
CA LEU A 316 7.81 -17.53 23.27
C LEU A 316 7.89 -16.04 22.98
N HIS A 317 6.94 -15.30 23.55
CA HIS A 317 6.98 -13.86 23.68
C HIS A 317 7.40 -13.49 25.11
N MET A 318 8.53 -12.82 25.23
CA MET A 318 9.10 -12.38 26.50
C MET A 318 8.59 -10.98 26.88
N PRO A 319 8.57 -10.62 28.18
CA PRO A 319 8.10 -9.30 28.64
C PRO A 319 8.85 -8.09 28.05
N ASN A 320 10.10 -8.30 27.60
CA ASN A 320 10.91 -7.29 26.94
C ASN A 320 10.62 -7.16 25.42
N GLY A 321 9.59 -7.86 24.90
CA GLY A 321 9.23 -7.90 23.49
C GLY A 321 10.04 -8.92 22.65
N GLN A 322 11.02 -9.61 23.24
CA GLN A 322 11.81 -10.61 22.50
C GLN A 322 10.93 -11.82 22.13
N ILE A 323 10.97 -12.22 20.85
CA ILE A 323 10.41 -13.48 20.38
C ILE A 323 11.53 -14.48 20.16
N VAL A 324 11.41 -15.67 20.74
CA VAL A 324 12.41 -16.74 20.65
C VAL A 324 11.74 -18.07 20.35
N LEU A 325 12.37 -18.85 19.47
CA LEU A 325 11.98 -20.22 19.17
C LEU A 325 12.51 -21.20 20.23
N ILE A 326 11.70 -22.18 20.59
CA ILE A 326 12.04 -23.30 21.46
C ILE A 326 12.47 -24.48 20.58
N ASP A 327 13.70 -24.94 20.73
CA ASP A 327 14.23 -26.10 19.99
C ASP A 327 13.83 -27.42 20.63
N SER A 328 13.80 -27.47 21.97
CA SER A 328 13.44 -28.68 22.72
C SER A 328 12.97 -28.36 24.13
N ALA A 329 12.24 -29.30 24.71
CA ALA A 329 11.80 -29.27 26.09
C ALA A 329 12.06 -30.61 26.78
N ALA A 330 12.45 -30.58 28.05
CA ALA A 330 12.65 -31.78 28.85
C ALA A 330 12.14 -31.58 30.28
N THR A 331 11.46 -32.58 30.84
CA THR A 331 11.14 -32.60 32.27
C THR A 331 12.40 -32.84 33.08
N ILE A 332 12.58 -32.02 34.12
CA ILE A 332 13.70 -32.12 35.06
C ILE A 332 13.18 -32.27 36.51
N ALA A 333 14.08 -32.54 37.45
CA ALA A 333 13.72 -32.70 38.85
C ALA A 333 13.08 -31.42 39.44
N ASN A 334 12.32 -31.60 40.54
CA ASN A 334 11.64 -30.54 41.29
C ASN A 334 10.46 -29.87 40.55
N ALA A 335 9.65 -30.66 39.83
CA ALA A 335 8.47 -30.19 39.11
C ALA A 335 8.76 -29.02 38.15
N ARG A 336 9.79 -29.19 37.33
CA ARG A 336 10.26 -28.17 36.36
C ARG A 336 10.42 -28.75 34.97
N GLU A 337 10.34 -27.89 33.98
CA GLU A 337 10.66 -28.19 32.60
C GLU A 337 11.81 -27.28 32.14
N ARG A 338 12.80 -27.85 31.46
CA ARG A 338 13.89 -27.10 30.84
C ARG A 338 13.58 -26.89 29.36
N LEU A 339 13.60 -25.64 28.93
CA LEU A 339 13.49 -25.27 27.52
C LEU A 339 14.84 -24.89 26.97
N THR A 340 15.19 -25.43 25.80
CA THR A 340 16.33 -25.01 25.00
C THR A 340 15.83 -24.05 23.93
N LEU A 341 16.47 -22.89 23.84
CA LEU A 341 16.09 -21.77 22.98
C LEU A 341 17.05 -21.67 21.80
N ALA A 342 16.51 -21.39 20.61
CA ALA A 342 17.28 -21.24 19.38
C ALA A 342 18.19 -19.99 19.36
N ALA A 343 17.89 -19.02 20.23
CA ALA A 343 18.66 -17.79 20.39
C ALA A 343 18.77 -17.41 21.87
N PRO A 344 19.86 -16.75 22.27
CA PRO A 344 20.05 -16.33 23.66
C PRO A 344 19.01 -15.27 24.08
N THR A 345 18.64 -15.28 25.35
CA THR A 345 17.82 -14.22 25.95
C THR A 345 18.54 -12.87 25.90
N THR A 346 17.84 -11.79 25.58
CA THR A 346 18.42 -10.44 25.55
C THR A 346 18.34 -9.72 26.89
N ALA A 347 17.46 -10.17 27.78
CA ALA A 347 17.29 -9.63 29.13
C ALA A 347 17.42 -10.76 30.18
N PRO A 348 17.78 -10.41 31.43
CA PRO A 348 17.70 -11.36 32.54
C PRO A 348 16.23 -11.78 32.75
N LEU A 349 16.06 -13.02 33.18
CA LEU A 349 14.76 -13.61 33.51
C LEU A 349 14.72 -13.92 35.01
N PRO A 350 14.19 -13.02 35.84
CA PRO A 350 13.92 -13.30 37.25
C PRO A 350 13.00 -14.51 37.44
N ILE A 351 13.00 -15.06 38.65
CA ILE A 351 11.97 -16.04 39.05
C ILE A 351 10.57 -15.41 38.90
N ASP A 352 9.59 -16.23 38.56
CA ASP A 352 8.19 -15.86 38.33
C ASP A 352 7.98 -14.88 37.16
N THR A 353 8.98 -14.72 36.29
CA THR A 353 8.77 -14.04 35.00
C THR A 353 7.77 -14.85 34.18
N ARG A 354 6.67 -14.19 33.80
CA ARG A 354 5.59 -14.75 32.97
C ARG A 354 5.97 -14.69 31.51
N LEU A 355 5.83 -15.79 30.82
CA LEU A 355 6.08 -15.94 29.40
C LEU A 355 4.80 -16.45 28.73
N SER A 356 4.52 -15.93 27.54
CA SER A 356 3.38 -16.34 26.73
C SER A 356 3.85 -17.05 25.47
N PHE A 357 3.11 -18.04 24.98
CA PHE A 357 3.27 -18.51 23.62
C PHE A 357 2.85 -17.42 22.63
N ILE A 358 3.40 -17.48 21.43
CA ILE A 358 3.05 -16.58 20.34
C ILE A 358 2.92 -17.33 19.03
N GLU A 359 1.89 -16.98 18.28
CA GLU A 359 1.51 -17.68 17.06
C GLU A 359 1.26 -16.70 15.90
N ALA A 360 1.51 -17.16 14.68
CA ALA A 360 1.25 -16.38 13.48
C ALA A 360 -0.25 -16.45 13.17
N CYS A 361 -0.90 -15.30 13.21
CA CYS A 361 -2.32 -15.14 12.93
C CYS A 361 -2.54 -14.13 11.82
N ARG A 362 -3.79 -14.05 11.38
CA ARG A 362 -4.36 -12.97 10.56
C ARG A 362 -5.66 -12.52 11.23
N LEU A 363 -6.25 -11.42 10.77
CA LEU A 363 -7.63 -11.12 11.15
C LEU A 363 -8.54 -12.29 10.71
N ALA A 364 -9.55 -12.57 11.53
CA ALA A 364 -10.55 -13.61 11.28
C ALA A 364 -11.57 -13.18 10.21
N GLY A 365 -11.69 -11.87 9.96
CA GLY A 365 -12.62 -11.30 8.99
C GLY A 365 -12.08 -10.04 8.33
N ASP A 366 -12.79 -9.59 7.29
CA ASP A 366 -12.45 -8.38 6.54
C ASP A 366 -13.16 -7.11 7.03
N SER A 367 -14.08 -7.23 7.99
CA SER A 367 -14.79 -6.10 8.56
C SER A 367 -14.35 -5.89 10.00
N VAL A 368 -13.97 -4.65 10.31
CA VAL A 368 -13.59 -4.21 11.66
C VAL A 368 -14.40 -2.98 12.01
N GLU A 369 -14.95 -2.97 13.22
CA GLU A 369 -15.71 -1.85 13.77
C GLU A 369 -14.90 -1.14 14.87
N ILE A 370 -14.92 0.18 14.82
CA ILE A 370 -14.36 1.08 15.84
C ILE A 370 -15.52 1.90 16.40
N GLU A 371 -15.76 1.75 17.70
CA GLU A 371 -16.77 2.50 18.43
C GLU A 371 -16.14 3.75 19.03
N HIS A 372 -16.45 4.92 18.50
CA HIS A 372 -15.99 6.21 19.02
C HIS A 372 -16.97 6.69 20.11
N LEU A 373 -16.55 6.67 21.38
CA LEU A 373 -17.38 7.12 22.52
C LEU A 373 -17.33 8.64 22.71
N GLY A 374 -16.38 9.30 22.07
CA GLY A 374 -16.18 10.75 22.06
C GLY A 374 -15.41 11.18 20.82
N ASP A 375 -14.91 12.42 20.84
CA ASP A 375 -14.01 12.94 19.80
C ASP A 375 -12.61 12.30 19.87
N THR A 376 -11.69 12.74 19.00
CA THR A 376 -10.33 12.16 18.87
C THR A 376 -9.52 12.26 20.17
N GLU A 377 -9.81 13.22 21.06
CA GLU A 377 -9.17 13.33 22.37
C GLU A 377 -9.79 12.36 23.40
N GLY A 378 -10.93 11.77 23.08
CA GLY A 378 -11.68 10.83 23.89
C GLY A 378 -11.23 9.38 23.78
N VAL A 379 -12.18 8.47 23.94
CA VAL A 379 -11.96 7.02 23.99
C VAL A 379 -12.67 6.36 22.81
N ALA A 380 -11.96 5.43 22.17
CA ALA A 380 -12.56 4.51 21.21
C ALA A 380 -12.39 3.06 21.68
N ARG A 381 -13.25 2.17 21.22
CA ARG A 381 -13.20 0.73 21.49
C ARG A 381 -13.26 -0.06 20.21
N SER A 382 -12.58 -1.19 20.18
CA SER A 382 -12.69 -2.13 19.07
C SER A 382 -12.43 -3.53 19.56
N THR A 383 -13.01 -4.52 18.89
CA THR A 383 -12.75 -5.93 19.14
C THR A 383 -12.23 -6.57 17.87
N LEU A 384 -11.06 -7.21 17.96
CA LEU A 384 -10.47 -7.95 16.84
C LEU A 384 -10.45 -9.44 17.15
N ALA A 385 -10.85 -10.25 16.18
CA ALA A 385 -10.64 -11.69 16.20
C ALA A 385 -9.45 -12.05 15.30
N PHE A 386 -8.55 -12.87 15.82
CA PHE A 386 -7.38 -13.35 15.11
C PHE A 386 -7.44 -14.87 14.94
N THR A 387 -7.22 -15.34 13.73
CA THR A 387 -7.19 -16.78 13.40
C THR A 387 -5.75 -17.20 13.08
N ALA A 388 -5.26 -18.21 13.78
CA ALA A 388 -3.96 -18.82 13.53
C ALA A 388 -3.91 -19.54 12.18
N PHE A 389 -2.75 -19.56 11.55
CA PHE A 389 -2.51 -20.31 10.32
C PHE A 389 -1.09 -20.91 10.33
N ALA A 390 -0.85 -21.95 9.52
CA ALA A 390 0.47 -22.57 9.45
C ALA A 390 1.40 -21.70 8.58
N ASN A 391 2.30 -20.96 9.23
CA ASN A 391 3.25 -20.08 8.54
C ASN A 391 4.46 -20.87 7.97
N ARG A 392 4.17 -21.81 7.06
CA ARG A 392 5.15 -22.71 6.44
C ARG A 392 5.46 -22.34 4.99
N ARG A 393 4.77 -21.35 4.44
CA ARG A 393 5.02 -20.90 3.08
C ARG A 393 6.25 -20.00 3.07
N SER A 394 7.37 -20.54 2.62
CA SER A 394 8.40 -19.71 2.04
C SER A 394 7.89 -19.25 0.67
N ALA A 395 7.84 -17.94 0.44
CA ALA A 395 7.65 -17.43 -0.90
C ALA A 395 8.84 -17.88 -1.74
N THR A 396 8.73 -19.02 -2.40
CA THR A 396 9.53 -19.26 -3.59
C THR A 396 9.02 -18.23 -4.58
N THR A 397 9.84 -17.22 -4.86
CA THR A 397 9.78 -16.59 -6.18
C THR A 397 9.72 -17.77 -7.14
N ALA A 398 8.62 -17.93 -7.87
CA ALA A 398 8.58 -18.89 -8.93
C ALA A 398 9.62 -18.41 -9.95
N ALA A 399 10.87 -18.84 -9.77
CA ALA A 399 11.88 -18.83 -10.79
C ALA A 399 11.50 -19.94 -11.77
N GLN A 400 10.34 -19.78 -12.41
CA GLN A 400 10.32 -20.09 -13.83
C GLN A 400 11.49 -19.26 -14.37
N PRO A 401 12.50 -19.86 -15.02
CA PRO A 401 13.49 -19.08 -15.72
C PRO A 401 12.71 -18.25 -16.73
N ILE A 402 12.44 -17.00 -16.38
CA ILE A 402 12.04 -15.98 -17.33
C ILE A 402 13.24 -15.97 -18.28
N PRO A 403 13.06 -16.29 -19.57
CA PRO A 403 14.17 -16.27 -20.51
C PRO A 403 14.88 -14.93 -20.41
N GLU A 404 16.09 -14.90 -19.86
CA GLU A 404 16.86 -13.66 -19.68
C GLU A 404 17.20 -12.99 -21.01
N ALA A 405 17.09 -13.76 -22.11
CA ALA A 405 17.18 -13.26 -23.48
C ALA A 405 16.05 -12.30 -23.89
N THR A 406 15.00 -12.11 -23.08
CA THR A 406 13.87 -11.21 -23.38
C THR A 406 13.49 -10.24 -22.26
N LYS A 407 14.37 -10.02 -21.25
CA LYS A 407 14.12 -8.98 -20.24
C LYS A 407 14.45 -7.59 -20.77
N ASN A 408 13.38 -6.89 -21.14
CA ASN A 408 13.32 -5.44 -21.24
C ASN A 408 13.61 -4.85 -19.85
N SER A 409 14.77 -4.21 -19.67
CA SER A 409 15.15 -3.52 -18.44
C SER A 409 14.38 -2.19 -18.34
N ILE A 410 13.13 -2.24 -17.92
CA ILE A 410 12.34 -1.05 -17.60
C ILE A 410 12.18 -1.01 -16.09
N GLN A 411 12.71 0.03 -15.43
CA GLN A 411 12.37 0.34 -14.04
C GLN A 411 10.97 0.94 -13.99
N CYS A 412 10.05 0.35 -13.23
CA CYS A 412 8.78 0.98 -12.90
C CYS A 412 9.05 2.16 -11.95
N GLY A 413 8.63 3.37 -12.33
CA GLY A 413 8.57 4.52 -11.43
C GLY A 413 9.25 5.82 -11.90
N ASN A 414 9.73 5.93 -13.13
CA ASN A 414 10.21 7.23 -13.64
C ASN A 414 9.15 7.87 -14.56
N PRO A 415 8.70 9.11 -14.32
CA PRO A 415 7.68 9.78 -15.12
C PRO A 415 8.24 10.31 -16.46
N GLY A 416 9.16 9.60 -17.10
CA GLY A 416 9.85 10.05 -18.30
C GLY A 416 10.54 8.91 -19.06
N PHE A 417 11.04 9.22 -20.25
CA PHE A 417 11.80 8.34 -21.13
C PHE A 417 13.25 8.15 -20.66
N ALA A 418 13.51 8.14 -19.35
CA ALA A 418 14.86 8.09 -18.80
C ALA A 418 15.46 6.68 -18.89
N GLY A 419 16.55 6.52 -19.67
CA GLY A 419 17.27 5.25 -19.79
C GLY A 419 16.62 4.24 -20.74
N LEU A 420 15.80 4.68 -21.70
CA LEU A 420 15.26 3.79 -22.72
C LEU A 420 16.37 3.26 -23.60
N SER A 421 16.85 2.06 -23.30
CA SER A 421 17.91 1.45 -24.08
C SER A 421 17.43 0.25 -24.89
N TRP A 422 18.01 0.11 -26.06
CA TRP A 422 17.88 -1.05 -26.91
C TRP A 422 19.30 -1.53 -27.27
N GLN A 423 19.59 -2.80 -26.99
CA GLN A 423 20.95 -3.36 -26.99
C GLN A 423 21.01 -4.61 -27.89
N LEU A 424 21.84 -4.59 -28.94
CA LEU A 424 22.19 -5.74 -29.78
C LEU A 424 23.49 -6.37 -29.29
N PRO A 425 23.46 -7.45 -28.50
CA PRO A 425 24.67 -8.12 -28.08
C PRO A 425 25.37 -8.80 -29.27
N CYS A 426 26.69 -8.71 -29.30
CA CYS A 426 27.53 -9.45 -30.24
C CYS A 426 27.75 -10.87 -29.70
N LEU A 427 27.05 -11.86 -30.28
CA LEU A 427 26.97 -13.22 -29.73
C LEU A 427 28.15 -14.09 -30.17
N SER A 428 28.54 -14.00 -31.44
CA SER A 428 29.66 -14.75 -32.00
C SER A 428 30.13 -14.15 -33.32
N GLY A 429 31.44 -13.90 -33.48
CA GLY A 429 32.01 -13.39 -34.72
C GLY A 429 33.27 -12.56 -34.53
N GLY A 430 33.73 -11.92 -35.62
CA GLY A 430 34.87 -11.01 -35.66
C GLY A 430 34.41 -9.57 -35.91
N SER A 431 34.82 -8.97 -37.02
CA SER A 431 34.37 -7.63 -37.47
C SER A 431 32.87 -7.53 -37.73
N VAL A 432 32.27 -8.66 -38.11
CA VAL A 432 30.83 -8.87 -38.16
C VAL A 432 30.50 -10.02 -37.23
N CYS A 433 29.44 -9.89 -36.44
CA CYS A 433 28.99 -10.94 -35.53
C CYS A 433 27.50 -11.20 -35.59
N ALA A 434 27.13 -12.42 -35.24
CA ALA A 434 25.74 -12.81 -35.06
C ALA A 434 25.13 -12.01 -33.90
N CYS A 435 23.89 -11.60 -34.09
CA CYS A 435 23.08 -10.91 -33.09
C CYS A 435 21.67 -11.47 -33.10
N ALA A 436 20.92 -11.16 -32.05
CA ALA A 436 19.51 -11.48 -31.95
C ALA A 436 18.78 -10.21 -31.55
N ASP A 437 17.67 -9.92 -32.23
CA ASP A 437 16.86 -8.75 -31.94
C ASP A 437 16.15 -8.92 -30.58
N PRO A 438 16.41 -8.06 -29.59
CA PRO A 438 15.57 -8.00 -28.40
C PRO A 438 14.18 -7.48 -28.75
N ALA A 439 13.21 -7.79 -27.88
CA ALA A 439 11.84 -7.33 -28.05
C ALA A 439 11.76 -5.79 -28.13
N PRO A 440 10.86 -5.23 -28.96
CA PRO A 440 10.56 -3.80 -28.92
C PRO A 440 10.18 -3.32 -27.51
N GLN A 441 10.53 -2.08 -27.19
CA GLN A 441 10.14 -1.43 -25.93
C GLN A 441 9.01 -0.45 -26.19
N THR A 442 7.89 -0.53 -25.47
CA THR A 442 6.76 0.40 -25.62
C THR A 442 6.47 1.14 -24.33
N TYR A 443 6.23 2.45 -24.43
CA TYR A 443 5.97 3.37 -23.33
C TYR A 443 4.76 4.25 -23.62
N GLY A 444 3.98 4.56 -22.60
CA GLY A 444 2.96 5.62 -22.68
C GLY A 444 3.63 6.99 -22.51
N ALA A 445 3.29 7.94 -23.38
CA ALA A 445 3.83 9.30 -23.33
C ALA A 445 3.17 10.18 -22.25
N GLY A 446 2.11 9.73 -21.58
CA GLY A 446 1.39 10.57 -20.61
C GLY A 446 0.66 11.72 -21.30
N GLY A 447 0.55 12.86 -20.62
CA GLY A 447 -0.13 14.06 -21.10
C GLY A 447 -1.66 13.96 -21.17
N ILE A 448 -2.31 15.10 -21.40
CA ILE A 448 -3.77 15.24 -21.48
C ILE A 448 -4.25 14.81 -22.87
N GLU A 449 -5.21 13.88 -22.93
CA GLU A 449 -5.80 13.42 -24.20
C GLU A 449 -6.35 14.59 -25.03
N GLY A 450 -6.00 14.63 -26.31
CA GLY A 450 -6.38 15.71 -27.23
C GLY A 450 -5.47 16.94 -27.21
N VAL A 451 -4.44 16.98 -26.37
CA VAL A 451 -3.38 18.01 -26.39
C VAL A 451 -2.17 17.48 -27.16
N SER A 452 -1.63 18.28 -28.08
CA SER A 452 -0.38 17.97 -28.79
C SER A 452 0.82 18.53 -28.05
N TYR A 453 1.82 17.69 -27.87
CA TYR A 453 3.09 17.97 -27.21
C TYR A 453 4.26 17.78 -28.19
N THR A 454 5.40 18.40 -27.86
CA THR A 454 6.68 18.14 -28.51
C THR A 454 7.61 17.49 -27.50
N LEU A 455 8.00 16.26 -27.76
CA LEU A 455 8.90 15.50 -26.91
C LEU A 455 10.34 15.80 -27.32
N ASN A 456 11.10 16.48 -26.44
CA ASN A 456 12.52 16.69 -26.65
C ASN A 456 13.28 15.46 -26.16
N LEU A 457 13.93 14.76 -27.09
CA LEU A 457 14.67 13.53 -26.82
C LEU A 457 16.14 13.71 -27.12
N ARG A 458 17.01 13.22 -26.23
CA ARG A 458 18.43 13.03 -26.49
C ARG A 458 18.68 11.56 -26.87
N VAL A 459 19.29 11.34 -28.03
CA VAL A 459 19.64 10.02 -28.56
C VAL A 459 21.14 9.83 -28.47
N ARG A 460 21.58 8.81 -27.72
CA ARG A 460 22.99 8.45 -27.52
C ARG A 460 23.20 6.99 -27.87
N ALA A 461 24.09 6.69 -28.80
CA ALA A 461 24.22 5.34 -29.34
C ALA A 461 25.62 5.01 -29.86
N VAL A 462 25.98 3.72 -29.88
CA VAL A 462 27.08 3.16 -30.68
C VAL A 462 26.46 2.21 -31.68
N VAL A 463 26.36 2.64 -32.94
CA VAL A 463 25.57 1.95 -33.98
C VAL A 463 26.27 2.01 -35.33
N GLU A 464 25.98 1.05 -36.21
CA GLU A 464 26.22 1.26 -37.64
C GLU A 464 25.15 2.20 -38.21
N THR A 465 25.57 3.11 -39.10
CA THR A 465 24.62 4.03 -39.74
C THR A 465 24.06 3.41 -41.01
N SER A 466 22.79 3.66 -41.31
CA SER A 466 22.16 3.21 -42.56
C SER A 466 21.68 4.40 -43.39
N ALA A 467 21.82 4.30 -44.71
CA ALA A 467 21.25 5.28 -45.63
C ALA A 467 19.80 4.90 -45.92
N TYR A 468 18.86 5.77 -45.55
CA TYR A 468 17.43 5.54 -45.76
C TYR A 468 16.94 6.13 -47.08
N SER A 469 15.93 5.48 -47.66
CA SER A 469 15.24 5.91 -48.89
C SER A 469 13.75 6.12 -48.65
N GLY A 470 13.17 7.10 -49.34
CA GLY A 470 11.84 7.62 -49.01
C GLY A 470 11.81 8.33 -47.66
N GLY A 471 10.64 8.86 -47.28
CA GLY A 471 10.49 9.68 -46.08
C GLY A 471 11.06 11.10 -46.21
N THR A 472 11.17 11.80 -45.08
CA THR A 472 11.65 13.19 -45.00
C THR A 472 12.68 13.34 -43.88
N PRO A 473 13.80 14.05 -44.10
CA PRO A 473 14.72 14.42 -43.01
C PRO A 473 13.98 15.13 -41.88
N HIS A 474 14.32 14.79 -40.64
CA HIS A 474 13.69 15.31 -39.44
C HIS A 474 14.75 15.73 -38.41
N GLY A 475 14.53 16.86 -37.74
CA GLY A 475 15.51 17.45 -36.84
C GLY A 475 16.73 18.06 -37.55
N SER A 476 17.65 18.62 -36.76
CA SER A 476 18.83 19.35 -37.23
C SER A 476 20.09 18.49 -37.36
N SER A 477 20.11 17.30 -36.77
CA SER A 477 21.30 16.42 -36.73
C SER A 477 21.62 15.75 -38.06
N GLY A 478 20.65 15.70 -38.98
CA GLY A 478 20.73 14.89 -40.20
C GLY A 478 20.69 13.38 -39.95
N ARG A 479 20.53 12.95 -38.68
CA ARG A 479 20.53 11.54 -38.26
C ARG A 479 19.14 10.90 -38.23
N VAL A 480 18.09 11.68 -38.44
CA VAL A 480 16.71 11.18 -38.36
C VAL A 480 15.98 11.33 -39.69
N ILE A 481 15.42 10.22 -40.19
CA ILE A 481 14.48 10.23 -41.32
C ILE A 481 13.10 9.83 -40.81
N LYS A 482 12.10 10.67 -41.03
CA LYS A 482 10.71 10.40 -40.71
C LYS A 482 10.04 9.63 -41.86
N ASN A 483 9.37 8.52 -41.53
CA ASN A 483 8.59 7.69 -42.43
C ASN A 483 9.36 7.20 -43.66
N ALA A 484 10.62 6.76 -43.48
CA ALA A 484 11.37 6.10 -44.54
C ALA A 484 10.62 4.86 -45.05
N THR A 485 10.74 4.57 -46.35
CA THR A 485 10.08 3.42 -46.99
C THR A 485 11.04 2.28 -47.30
N GLY A 486 12.34 2.51 -47.13
CA GLY A 486 13.38 1.51 -47.29
C GLY A 486 14.74 2.03 -46.79
N HIS A 487 15.75 1.18 -46.81
CA HIS A 487 17.13 1.52 -46.47
C HIS A 487 18.09 0.75 -47.38
N ALA A 488 19.37 1.12 -47.37
CA ALA A 488 20.38 0.52 -48.23
C ALA A 488 20.47 -1.01 -48.00
N PRO A 489 20.22 -1.85 -49.04
CA PRO A 489 20.13 -3.29 -48.85
C PRO A 489 21.48 -3.90 -48.44
N GLY A 490 21.49 -4.69 -47.36
CA GLY A 490 22.45 -5.77 -47.18
C GLY A 490 23.47 -5.71 -46.05
N ALA A 491 23.45 -4.77 -45.08
CA ALA A 491 24.35 -4.90 -43.92
C ALA A 491 24.10 -4.02 -42.68
N HIS A 492 23.13 -3.09 -42.69
CA HIS A 492 23.00 -2.12 -41.60
C HIS A 492 21.67 -2.22 -40.86
N ASN A 493 21.78 -2.45 -39.57
CA ASN A 493 20.68 -2.57 -38.65
C ASN A 493 19.92 -1.27 -38.55
N VAL A 494 18.61 -1.42 -38.42
CA VAL A 494 17.66 -0.31 -38.45
C VAL A 494 17.30 0.02 -37.02
N TYR A 495 17.37 1.29 -36.62
CA TYR A 495 16.88 1.78 -35.32
C TYR A 495 15.73 2.73 -35.54
N VAL A 496 14.57 2.42 -34.97
CA VAL A 496 13.32 3.13 -35.25
C VAL A 496 12.51 3.39 -33.98
N LEU A 497 11.99 4.61 -33.90
CA LEU A 497 11.03 5.04 -32.90
C LEU A 497 9.66 5.20 -33.54
N HIS A 498 8.67 4.42 -33.11
CA HIS A 498 7.29 4.53 -33.57
C HIS A 498 6.46 5.34 -32.59
N VAL A 499 5.73 6.33 -33.09
CA VAL A 499 4.72 7.10 -32.35
C VAL A 499 3.36 6.65 -32.85
N SER A 500 2.46 6.32 -31.92
CA SER A 500 1.10 5.86 -32.26
C SER A 500 0.15 6.99 -32.63
N ASP A 501 0.33 8.20 -32.06
CA ASP A 501 -0.49 9.36 -32.37
C ASP A 501 0.28 10.69 -32.24
N PRO A 502 0.40 11.52 -33.30
CA PRO A 502 0.05 11.18 -34.68
C PRO A 502 0.94 10.01 -35.19
N PRO A 503 0.38 9.03 -35.93
CA PRO A 503 1.14 7.88 -36.39
C PRO A 503 2.37 8.29 -37.22
N ALA A 504 3.56 7.97 -36.71
CA ALA A 504 4.82 8.28 -37.38
C ALA A 504 5.95 7.32 -36.97
N SER A 505 6.90 7.08 -37.86
CA SER A 505 8.11 6.30 -37.58
C SER A 505 9.35 7.17 -37.83
N TYR A 506 10.27 7.20 -36.87
CA TYR A 506 11.48 7.99 -36.91
C TYR A 506 12.69 7.06 -36.91
N TYR A 507 13.43 7.03 -38.00
CA TYR A 507 14.62 6.19 -38.18
C TYR A 507 15.85 6.95 -37.70
N LEU A 508 16.53 6.45 -36.67
CA LEU A 508 17.41 7.23 -35.78
C LEU A 508 18.91 7.13 -36.08
N ASN A 509 19.32 6.26 -37.00
CA ASN A 509 20.74 6.03 -37.34
C ASN A 509 21.08 6.40 -38.78
N ASN A 510 20.47 7.46 -39.33
CA ASN A 510 20.76 7.88 -40.71
C ASN A 510 22.22 8.31 -40.91
N GLY A 511 22.83 7.85 -42.01
CA GLY A 511 24.18 8.22 -42.40
C GLY A 511 24.65 7.46 -43.65
N ASP A 512 25.87 7.75 -44.09
CA ASP A 512 26.42 7.25 -45.37
C ASP A 512 26.73 5.75 -45.37
N GLY A 513 26.66 5.07 -44.22
CA GLY A 513 27.04 3.66 -44.08
C GLY A 513 28.56 3.44 -44.06
N GLY A 514 29.01 2.33 -43.48
CA GLY A 514 30.43 1.99 -43.38
C GLY A 514 30.68 0.69 -42.63
N GLU A 515 31.90 0.13 -42.75
CA GLU A 515 32.31 -1.12 -42.06
C GLU A 515 32.77 -0.88 -40.60
N TYR A 516 32.14 0.07 -39.90
CA TYR A 516 32.45 0.44 -38.53
C TYR A 516 31.23 0.98 -37.79
N VAL A 517 31.24 0.89 -36.47
CA VAL A 517 30.25 1.54 -35.60
C VAL A 517 30.62 2.99 -35.35
N THR A 518 29.61 3.85 -35.22
CA THR A 518 29.73 5.28 -34.98
C THR A 518 29.07 5.63 -33.65
N ALA A 519 29.74 6.45 -32.85
CA ALA A 519 29.12 7.12 -31.71
C ALA A 519 28.22 8.25 -32.21
N ILE A 520 26.95 8.23 -31.84
CA ILE A 520 25.99 9.30 -32.11
C ILE A 520 25.50 9.87 -30.78
N ASP A 521 25.39 11.20 -30.73
CA ASP A 521 24.81 11.97 -29.64
C ASP A 521 24.15 13.21 -30.25
N TYR A 522 22.83 13.29 -30.19
CA TYR A 522 22.08 14.43 -30.69
C TYR A 522 20.70 14.54 -30.04
N GLU A 523 20.14 15.73 -30.09
CA GLU A 523 18.76 15.98 -29.68
C GLU A 523 17.80 15.98 -30.88
N VAL A 524 16.58 15.52 -30.66
CA VAL A 524 15.50 15.51 -31.64
C VAL A 524 14.15 15.77 -30.98
N ASP A 525 13.37 16.64 -31.61
CA ASP A 525 12.01 16.95 -31.19
C ASP A 525 11.00 16.03 -31.90
N ILE A 526 10.19 15.29 -31.15
CA ILE A 526 9.20 14.36 -31.69
C ILE A 526 7.78 14.83 -31.33
N PRO A 527 6.93 15.20 -32.32
CA PRO A 527 5.55 15.55 -32.06
C PRO A 527 4.74 14.32 -31.60
N ILE A 528 3.93 14.51 -30.56
CA ILE A 528 3.12 13.44 -29.95
C ILE A 528 1.84 14.00 -29.34
N ASN A 529 0.73 13.26 -29.40
CA ASN A 529 -0.50 13.62 -28.69
C ASN A 529 -0.57 12.97 -27.30
N GLY A 530 -1.22 13.63 -26.35
CA GLY A 530 -1.44 13.07 -25.02
C GLY A 530 -2.19 11.73 -25.09
N GLY A 531 -1.74 10.75 -24.30
CA GLY A 531 -2.23 9.37 -24.32
C GLY A 531 -1.59 8.46 -25.38
N ALA A 532 -0.74 8.98 -26.27
CA ALA A 532 -0.05 8.18 -27.27
C ALA A 532 1.01 7.26 -26.63
N THR A 533 1.32 6.15 -27.31
CA THR A 533 2.48 5.31 -27.05
C THR A 533 3.65 5.61 -27.98
N VAL A 534 4.87 5.44 -27.44
CA VAL A 534 6.15 5.46 -28.15
C VAL A 534 6.78 4.08 -28.06
N THR A 535 7.21 3.52 -29.19
CA THR A 535 7.87 2.22 -29.26
C THR A 535 9.26 2.33 -29.87
N LEU A 536 10.30 2.01 -29.11
CA LEU A 536 11.66 1.87 -29.62
C LEU A 536 11.88 0.42 -30.09
N ALA A 537 12.27 0.27 -31.35
CA ALA A 537 12.59 -1.01 -31.96
C ALA A 537 13.86 -0.90 -32.78
N ALA A 538 14.51 -2.03 -33.00
CA ALA A 538 15.52 -2.15 -34.02
C ALA A 538 15.48 -3.53 -34.66
N ASN A 539 15.99 -3.61 -35.88
CA ASN A 539 15.91 -4.78 -36.74
C ASN A 539 17.31 -5.16 -37.21
N SER A 540 17.72 -6.38 -36.90
CA SER A 540 18.96 -6.96 -37.39
C SER A 540 18.78 -7.44 -38.83
N GLU A 541 19.49 -6.81 -39.76
CA GLU A 541 19.41 -7.21 -41.16
C GLU A 541 20.21 -8.50 -41.35
N GLY A 542 19.51 -9.61 -41.57
CA GLY A 542 20.12 -10.93 -41.74
C GLY A 542 20.69 -11.56 -40.45
N GLY A 543 20.33 -11.05 -39.27
CA GLY A 543 20.80 -11.58 -37.98
C GLY A 543 22.27 -11.29 -37.66
N THR A 544 22.85 -10.28 -38.31
CA THR A 544 24.27 -9.90 -38.15
C THR A 544 24.41 -8.41 -37.87
N GLN A 545 25.52 -8.02 -37.22
CA GLN A 545 25.86 -6.63 -36.93
C GLN A 545 27.36 -6.39 -37.06
N ILE A 546 27.79 -5.16 -37.33
CA ILE A 546 29.18 -4.74 -37.20
C ILE A 546 29.53 -4.66 -35.69
N ALA A 547 30.60 -5.36 -35.31
CA ALA A 547 31.03 -5.41 -33.92
C ALA A 547 31.76 -4.13 -33.49
N ASN A 548 31.59 -3.72 -32.23
CA ASN A 548 32.31 -2.60 -31.63
C ASN A 548 33.77 -2.94 -31.26
N ILE A 549 34.57 -3.36 -32.24
CA ILE A 549 35.98 -3.76 -32.06
C ILE A 549 36.85 -2.55 -31.68
N GLY A 550 36.48 -1.36 -32.15
CA GLY A 550 37.19 -0.12 -31.86
C GLY A 550 37.01 0.37 -30.42
N ALA A 551 36.25 -0.34 -29.58
CA ALA A 551 35.89 0.09 -28.23
C ALA A 551 35.32 1.51 -28.22
N VAL A 552 34.48 1.83 -29.21
CA VAL A 552 33.80 3.11 -29.35
C VAL A 552 32.85 3.30 -28.18
N VAL A 553 32.85 4.50 -27.62
CA VAL A 553 32.01 4.90 -26.49
C VAL A 553 31.32 6.23 -26.78
N VAL A 554 30.17 6.45 -26.14
CA VAL A 554 29.48 7.74 -26.08
C VAL A 554 29.74 8.39 -24.72
N ALA A 555 29.83 9.71 -24.69
CA ALA A 555 30.04 10.47 -23.47
C ALA A 555 28.91 10.21 -22.45
N ASN A 556 29.30 10.06 -21.19
CA ASN A 556 28.40 10.00 -20.04
C ASN A 556 28.48 11.34 -19.30
N ASP A 557 28.08 12.41 -19.97
CA ASP A 557 28.25 13.81 -19.55
C ASP A 557 26.97 14.45 -19.00
N ASP A 558 25.87 13.70 -18.98
CA ASP A 558 24.58 14.15 -18.46
C ASP A 558 24.26 13.46 -17.12
N PRO A 559 24.38 14.18 -15.99
CA PRO A 559 24.09 13.59 -14.70
C PRO A 559 22.59 13.33 -14.46
N ALA A 560 21.70 14.02 -15.18
CA ALA A 560 20.25 13.78 -15.10
C ALA A 560 19.87 12.51 -15.85
N TYR A 561 20.58 12.23 -16.95
CA TYR A 561 20.39 11.06 -17.78
C TYR A 561 21.72 10.32 -17.97
N PRO A 562 22.19 9.51 -17.01
CA PRO A 562 23.42 8.76 -17.19
C PRO A 562 23.27 7.68 -18.26
N ILE A 563 24.36 7.35 -18.96
CA ILE A 563 24.40 6.15 -19.81
C ILE A 563 24.26 4.91 -18.93
N THR A 564 23.23 4.12 -19.18
CA THR A 564 22.90 2.90 -18.43
C THR A 564 23.57 1.65 -18.98
N VAL A 565 24.06 1.72 -20.23
CA VAL A 565 24.76 0.61 -20.90
C VAL A 565 26.24 0.61 -20.50
N SER A 566 26.76 -0.54 -20.07
CA SER A 566 28.18 -0.69 -19.78
C SER A 566 29.01 -0.49 -21.05
N GLN A 567 29.98 0.42 -21.00
CA GLN A 567 30.82 0.79 -22.15
C GLN A 567 32.31 0.40 -21.93
N PRO A 568 33.05 0.02 -22.98
CA PRO A 568 32.58 -0.19 -24.35
C PRO A 568 31.65 -1.40 -24.43
N TYR A 569 30.49 -1.21 -25.07
CA TYR A 569 29.48 -2.26 -25.15
C TYR A 569 29.89 -3.31 -26.19
N ASN A 570 29.75 -4.59 -25.85
CA ASN A 570 30.05 -5.70 -26.76
C ASN A 570 28.90 -5.92 -27.75
N GLY A 571 28.85 -5.06 -28.78
CA GLY A 571 27.80 -5.01 -29.78
C GLY A 571 27.39 -3.57 -30.04
N GLN A 572 26.14 -3.36 -30.42
CA GLN A 572 25.58 -2.03 -30.66
C GLN A 572 24.48 -1.71 -29.65
N PHE A 573 24.31 -0.44 -29.31
CA PHE A 573 23.23 -0.01 -28.45
C PHE A 573 22.75 1.38 -28.80
N MET A 574 21.51 1.69 -28.46
CA MET A 574 20.91 3.01 -28.51
C MET A 574 20.17 3.29 -27.21
N GLN A 575 20.48 4.41 -26.58
CA GLN A 575 19.77 4.96 -25.43
C GLN A 575 19.05 6.25 -25.84
N ILE A 576 17.79 6.38 -25.43
CA ILE A 576 16.97 7.56 -25.61
C ILE A 576 16.60 8.07 -24.21
N ASP A 577 16.75 9.36 -24.02
CA ASP A 577 16.46 10.06 -22.78
C ASP A 577 15.59 11.29 -23.04
N GLY A 578 14.63 11.56 -22.16
CA GLY A 578 13.75 12.72 -22.26
C GLY A 578 12.63 12.68 -21.22
N GLU A 579 11.95 13.81 -21.04
CA GLU A 579 10.85 13.96 -20.09
C GLU A 579 9.51 13.63 -20.75
N ALA A 580 8.59 12.99 -20.02
CA ALA A 580 7.24 12.81 -20.55
C ALA A 580 6.49 14.15 -20.53
N PRO A 581 5.56 14.36 -21.47
CA PRO A 581 4.50 15.35 -21.35
C PRO A 581 3.88 15.41 -19.94
N ALA A 582 3.91 16.60 -19.34
CA ALA A 582 3.21 16.91 -18.09
C ALA A 582 1.69 16.92 -18.25
#